data_AF-A0A519DEQ9-F1
#
_entry.id   AF-A0A519DEQ9-F1
#
_cell.length_a   1.000
_cell.length_b   1.000
_cell.length_c   1.000
_cell.angle_alpha   90.00
_cell.angle_beta   90.00
_cell.angle_gamma   90.00
#
_symmetry.space_group_name_H-M   'P 1'
#
loop_
_entity.id
_entity.type
_entity.pdbx_description
1 polymer ?
#
loop_
_entity_poly.entity_id
_entity_poly.type
_entity_poly.pdbx_seq_one_letter_code
_entity_poly.pdbx_strand_id
1 'polypeptide(L)' 'MEYGGIKMDLSRQLKNANTTGNLLFGQRQTIDACARGEAKLIILAANCPPEYIDA' A
#
# COMPACT_ATOMS: atom_id res chain seq x y z
N MET A 1 3.93 -5.15 -29.24
CA MET A 1 5.21 -5.05 -28.50
C MET A 1 4.86 -5.16 -27.02
N GLU A 2 4.84 -6.38 -26.47
CA GLU A 2 4.83 -6.53 -25.02
C GLU A 2 6.24 -6.21 -24.54
N TYR A 3 6.39 -5.12 -23.81
CA TYR A 3 7.65 -4.80 -23.15
C TYR A 3 8.01 -5.97 -22.25
N GLY A 4 9.17 -6.60 -22.52
CA GLY A 4 9.72 -7.73 -21.78
C GLY A 4 10.18 -7.37 -20.35
N GLY A 5 9.31 -6.72 -19.57
CA GLY A 5 9.44 -6.57 -18.14
C GLY A 5 8.75 -7.73 -17.46
N ILE A 6 9.46 -8.41 -16.56
CA ILE A 6 8.89 -9.40 -15.64
C ILE A 6 7.62 -8.77 -15.04
N LYS A 7 6.45 -9.34 -15.35
CA LYS A 7 5.15 -8.92 -14.79
C LYS A 7 5.33 -8.70 -13.28
N MET A 8 5.10 -7.48 -12.80
CA MET A 8 5.28 -7.16 -11.38
C MET A 8 4.37 -8.06 -10.56
N ASP A 9 4.98 -8.99 -9.83
CA ASP A 9 4.28 -9.78 -8.83
C ASP A 9 4.16 -8.94 -7.55
N LEU A 10 3.04 -8.21 -7.44
CA LEU A 10 2.74 -7.35 -6.30
C LEU A 10 2.81 -8.13 -4.98
N SER A 11 2.32 -9.37 -4.95
CA SER A 11 2.36 -10.22 -3.75
C SER A 11 3.79 -10.48 -3.30
N ARG A 12 4.70 -10.77 -4.24
CA ARG A 12 6.13 -10.94 -3.94
C ARG A 12 6.75 -9.64 -3.43
N GLN A 13 6.44 -8.50 -4.05
CA GLN A 13 7.01 -7.22 -3.63
C GLN A 13 6.50 -6.77 -2.26
N LEU A 14 5.23 -7.02 -1.93
CA LEU A 14 4.68 -6.75 -0.60
C LEU A 14 5.35 -7.60 0.48
N LYS A 15 5.60 -8.89 0.20
CA LYS A 15 6.35 -9.76 1.13
C LYS A 15 7.76 -9.21 1.38
N ASN A 16 8.47 -8.83 0.32
CA ASN A 16 9.80 -8.22 0.46
C ASN A 16 9.74 -6.92 1.27
N ALA A 17 8.81 -6.01 0.95
CA ALA A 17 8.62 -4.75 1.67
C ALA A 17 8.28 -4.98 3.16
N ASN A 18 7.55 -6.04 3.49
CA ASN A 18 7.24 -6.41 4.86
C ASN A 18 8.45 -6.92 5.65
N THR A 19 9.43 -7.52 4.97
CA THR A 19 10.66 -8.01 5.61
C THR A 19 11.75 -6.94 5.68
N THR A 20 11.86 -6.08 4.66
CA THR A 20 12.99 -5.15 4.51
C THR A 20 12.63 -3.69 4.74
N GLY A 21 11.34 -3.36 4.81
CA GLY A 21 10.84 -2.00 4.92
C GLY A 21 9.92 -1.78 6.11
N ASN A 22 9.21 -0.66 6.10
CA ASN A 22 8.21 -0.32 7.09
C ASN A 22 6.83 -0.26 6.43
N LEU A 23 5.95 -1.19 6.80
CA LEU A 23 4.56 -1.24 6.36
C LEU A 23 3.65 -1.00 7.55
N LEU A 24 2.66 -0.13 7.34
CA LEU A 24 1.58 0.11 8.30
C LEU A 24 0.34 -0.62 7.82
N PHE A 25 -0.47 -1.12 8.76
CA PHE A 25 -1.67 -1.89 8.46
C PHE A 25 -2.88 -1.29 9.15
N GLY A 26 -3.97 -1.20 8.39
CA GLY A 26 -5.24 -0.65 8.86
C GLY A 26 -5.38 0.85 8.61
N GLN A 27 -6.63 1.29 8.55
CA GLN A 27 -7.00 2.64 8.13
C GLN A 27 -6.51 3.71 9.11
N ARG A 28 -6.67 3.51 10.43
CA ARG A 28 -6.23 4.48 11.45
C ARG A 28 -4.75 4.85 11.34
N GLN A 29 -3.88 3.84 11.30
CA GLN A 29 -2.43 4.06 11.15
C GLN A 29 -2.09 4.75 9.83
N THR A 30 -2.84 4.41 8.77
CA THR A 30 -2.67 5.02 7.45
C THR A 30 -3.02 6.51 7.50
N ILE A 31 -4.17 6.89 8.07
CA ILE A 31 -4.58 8.29 8.23
C ILE A 31 -3.56 9.07 9.06
N ASP A 32 -3.15 8.53 10.20
CA ASP A 32 -2.18 9.17 11.08
C ASP A 32 -0.84 9.41 10.35
N ALA A 33 -0.37 8.42 9.58
CA ALA A 33 0.86 8.55 8.77
C ALA A 33 0.72 9.52 7.60
N CYS A 34 -0.49 9.66 7.03
CA CYS A 34 -0.79 10.67 6.02
C CYS A 34 -0.77 12.08 6.63
N ALA A 35 -1.42 12.27 7.78
CA ALA A 35 -1.44 13.55 8.49
C ALA A 35 -0.03 14.04 8.87
N ARG A 36 0.89 13.11 9.15
CA ARG A 36 2.31 13.41 9.42
C ARG A 36 3.20 13.53 8.17
N GLY A 37 2.69 13.22 6.97
CA GLY A 37 3.48 13.21 5.73
C GLY A 37 4.50 12.07 5.61
N GLU A 38 4.37 11.04 6.44
CA GLU A 38 5.25 9.88 6.48
C GLU A 38 4.91 8.85 5.41
N ALA A 39 3.61 8.70 5.09
CA ALA A 39 3.13 7.77 4.08
C ALA A 39 3.65 8.14 2.68
N LYS A 40 4.26 7.17 1.98
CA LYS A 40 4.80 7.35 0.61
C LYS A 40 3.96 6.65 -0.46
N LEU A 41 3.24 5.59 -0.08
CA LEU A 41 2.35 4.82 -0.93
C LEU A 41 1.23 4.25 -0.06
N ILE A 42 0.00 4.30 -0.55
CA ILE A 42 -1.18 3.69 0.08
C ILE A 42 -1.74 2.66 -0.87
N ILE A 43 -2.02 1.46 -0.36
CA ILE A 43 -2.66 0.38 -1.12
C ILE A 43 -3.98 0.08 -0.45
N LEU A 44 -5.06 0.24 -1.21
CA LEU A 44 -6.41 -0.07 -0.77
C LEU A 44 -6.84 -1.39 -1.40
N ALA A 45 -7.55 -2.20 -0.63
CA ALA A 45 -8.24 -3.35 -1.19
C ALA A 45 -9.38 -2.86 -2.09
N ALA A 46 -9.66 -3.58 -3.18
CA ALA A 46 -10.72 -3.19 -4.12
C ALA A 46 -12.12 -3.13 -3.47
N ASN A 47 -12.31 -3.80 -2.33
CA ASN A 47 -13.53 -3.82 -1.54
C ASN A 47 -13.44 -2.96 -0.26
N CYS A 48 -12.50 -2.01 -0.18
CA CYS A 48 -12.40 -1.13 0.98
C CYS A 48 -13.68 -0.27 1.12
N PRO A 49 -14.32 -0.23 2.30
CA PRO A 49 -15.48 0.61 2.53
C PRO A 49 -15.19 2.09 2.24
N PRO A 50 -16.07 2.84 1.54
CA PRO A 50 -15.84 4.26 1.22
C PRO A 50 -15.62 5.13 2.47
N GLU A 51 -16.29 4.80 3.58
CA GLU A 51 -16.11 5.46 4.89
C GLU A 51 -14.68 5.41 5.45
N TYR A 52 -13.84 4.51 4.94
CA TYR A 52 -12.42 4.40 5.32
C TYR A 52 -11.48 5.16 4.39
N ILE A 53 -11.99 5.73 3.29
CA ILE A 53 -11.22 6.47 2.28
C ILE A 53 -11.55 7.96 2.36
N ASP A 54 -12.83 8.31 2.47
CA ASP A 54 -13.34 9.68 2.39
C ASP A 54 -13.34 10.43 3.73
N ALA A 55 -12.66 9.90 4.74
CA ALA A 55 -12.61 10.42 6.11
C ALA A 55 -11.74 11.67 6.27
#